data_AF-A0A3D3ZCV1-F1
#
_entry.id   AF-A0A3D3ZCV1-F1
#
_cell.length_a   1.000
_cell.length_b   1.000
_cell.length_c   1.000
_cell.angle_alpha   90.00
_cell.angle_beta   90.00
_cell.angle_gamma   90.00
#
_symmetry.space_group_name_H-M   'P 1'
#
loop_
_entity.id
_entity.type
_entity.pdbx_description
1 polymer ?
#
loop_
_entity_poly.entity_id
_entity_poly.type
_entity_poly.pdbx_seq_one_letter_code
_entity_poly.pdbx_strand_id
1 'polypeptide(L)'
;GNRFEGCSIRRWFSDDGTVTDGTGKFLTDEQMNELYSTGATEPAQKQLEIHVSTVDELIAAIGPNVDIVLDAELYDLSTATGYGTSQGDYYHWRDDFDGPGLIIDGVDNLTIRSNDDNVTGHTIAAIPRYADVLTFQSCSYITLSGFTAGHTREPGSCCGGVLEFQDTDHVTVDNCGLFGCGILGVYAEYCNDIRVANCDIYECSQGGVQFRGTKGIVMENNTLRDLAGSDMDFIDCKDVTVNGETLISADISNSLIIQSEYQQDLQALDRFVTEFANAYFYGDTQTLSAGLSKDYTGGMETYSGNTNDVIVCWHEVTLDMWKEATANGTYEFAYPYRKNVDSEIAYLNIVVVREDDAWKVSSYSLDK
;
A
#
# COMPACT_ATOMS: atom_id res chain seq x y z
N GLY A 1 8.01 42.76 -1.70
CA GLY A 1 7.44 41.74 -0.81
C GLY A 1 5.97 41.64 -1.11
N ASN A 2 5.53 40.51 -1.64
CA ASN A 2 4.10 40.26 -1.80
C ASN A 2 3.51 40.03 -0.41
N ARG A 3 2.34 40.60 -0.15
CA ARG A 3 1.65 40.49 1.15
C ARG A 3 0.28 39.88 0.88
N PHE A 4 0.02 38.74 1.49
CA PHE A 4 -1.22 37.97 1.33
C PHE A 4 -2.02 38.10 2.63
N GLU A 5 -3.19 38.73 2.58
CA GLU A 5 -4.13 38.82 3.69
C GLU A 5 -5.45 38.17 3.24
N GLY A 6 -5.92 37.15 3.99
CA GLY A 6 -7.19 36.47 3.70
C GLY A 6 -7.16 35.46 2.54
N CYS A 7 -5.99 34.95 2.15
CA CYS A 7 -5.85 33.92 1.12
C CYS A 7 -5.48 32.56 1.74
N SER A 8 -6.09 31.47 1.25
CA SER A 8 -5.53 30.12 1.37
C SER A 8 -4.35 30.03 0.40
N ILE A 9 -3.12 29.97 0.92
CA ILE A 9 -1.93 29.77 0.11
C ILE A 9 -1.78 28.26 -0.10
N ARG A 10 -2.31 27.73 -1.21
CA ARG A 10 -2.01 26.36 -1.67
C ARG A 10 -0.64 26.33 -2.36
N ARG A 11 0.19 25.35 -2.03
CA ARG A 11 1.61 25.22 -2.41
C ARG A 11 1.87 25.50 -3.89
N TRP A 12 2.61 26.55 -4.20
CA TRP A 12 3.28 26.73 -5.50
C TRP A 12 4.66 27.31 -5.25
N PHE A 13 5.74 26.53 -5.11
CA PHE A 13 7.11 27.02 -5.37
C PHE A 13 8.05 25.91 -5.87
N SER A 14 8.85 26.27 -6.89
CA SER A 14 9.91 25.49 -7.55
C SER A 14 11.23 25.45 -6.76
N ASP A 15 12.14 24.59 -7.22
CA ASP A 15 13.53 24.19 -6.84
C ASP A 15 14.45 25.04 -5.93
N ASP A 16 14.07 26.23 -5.45
CA ASP A 16 14.84 27.01 -4.46
C ASP A 16 14.05 27.38 -3.19
N GLY A 17 12.92 26.70 -2.96
CA GLY A 17 11.88 26.96 -1.95
C GLY A 17 12.33 27.29 -0.53
N THR A 18 12.66 28.57 -0.29
CA THR A 18 12.77 29.13 1.07
C THR A 18 11.57 30.02 1.38
N VAL A 19 10.83 29.73 2.46
CA VAL A 19 9.73 30.59 2.94
C VAL A 19 10.23 31.44 4.11
N THR A 20 9.93 32.74 4.08
CA THR A 20 10.27 33.66 5.16
C THR A 20 9.03 34.28 5.77
N ASP A 21 9.06 34.59 7.06
CA ASP A 21 8.01 35.37 7.72
C ASP A 21 7.96 36.84 7.23
N GLY A 22 7.01 37.62 7.76
CA GLY A 22 6.86 39.04 7.44
C GLY A 22 8.06 39.93 7.84
N THR A 23 9.07 39.37 8.51
CA THR A 23 10.32 40.02 8.89
C THR A 23 11.51 39.58 8.01
N GLY A 24 11.29 38.62 7.10
CA GLY A 24 12.33 38.06 6.23
C GLY A 24 13.14 36.94 6.89
N LYS A 25 12.70 36.41 8.04
CA LYS A 25 13.34 35.27 8.70
C LYS A 25 12.83 33.97 8.07
N PHE A 26 13.74 33.06 7.73
CA PHE A 26 13.37 31.72 7.25
C PHE A 26 12.51 30.98 8.27
N LEU A 27 11.41 30.42 7.78
CA LEU A 27 10.53 29.55 8.54
C LEU A 27 11.12 28.13 8.51
N THR A 28 11.16 27.47 9.66
CA THR A 28 11.51 26.05 9.73
C THR A 28 10.34 25.18 9.25
N ASP A 29 10.59 23.92 8.91
CA ASP A 29 9.53 22.98 8.55
C ASP A 29 8.47 22.86 9.66
N GLU A 30 8.87 22.89 10.94
CA GLU A 30 7.93 22.97 12.07
C GLU A 30 7.05 24.23 12.04
N GLN A 31 7.63 25.40 11.75
CA GLN A 31 6.86 26.65 11.70
C GLN A 31 5.95 26.73 10.47
N MET A 32 6.40 26.17 9.35
CA MET A 32 5.58 26.01 8.15
C MET A 32 4.42 25.06 8.43
N ASN A 33 4.71 23.92 9.08
CA ASN A 33 3.71 22.95 9.50
C ASN A 33 2.73 23.57 10.50
N GLU A 34 3.15 24.40 11.46
CA GLU A 34 2.22 25.14 12.35
C GLU A 34 1.36 26.18 11.62
N LEU A 35 1.89 26.82 10.57
CA LEU A 35 1.20 27.82 9.75
C LEU A 35 0.23 27.20 8.73
N TYR A 36 0.45 25.95 8.32
CA TYR A 36 -0.45 25.20 7.43
C TYR A 36 -1.37 24.26 8.17
N SER A 37 -0.94 23.72 9.32
CA SER A 37 -1.80 23.08 10.31
C SER A 37 -2.64 24.11 11.07
N THR A 38 -2.92 25.29 10.47
CA THR A 38 -3.85 26.26 11.04
C THR A 38 -5.10 25.50 11.35
N GLY A 39 -5.33 25.24 12.63
CA GLY A 39 -6.38 24.38 13.12
C GLY A 39 -7.64 24.66 12.34
N ALA A 40 -7.89 23.82 11.34
CA ALA A 40 -9.17 23.73 10.72
C ALA A 40 -10.05 23.45 11.93
N THR A 41 -10.92 24.40 12.25
CA THR A 41 -11.85 24.19 13.35
C THR A 41 -12.86 23.20 12.83
N GLU A 42 -13.17 22.18 13.63
CA GLU A 42 -14.16 21.17 13.28
C GLU A 42 -15.37 21.82 12.59
N PRO A 43 -15.71 21.39 11.35
CA PRO A 43 -16.70 22.08 10.54
C PRO A 43 -18.05 22.11 11.27
N ALA A 44 -18.48 23.29 11.69
CA ALA A 44 -19.77 23.46 12.34
C ALA A 44 -20.94 23.53 11.34
N GLN A 45 -20.63 23.63 10.05
CA GLN A 45 -21.63 23.73 8.99
C GLN A 45 -22.17 22.35 8.63
N LYS A 46 -23.50 22.26 8.48
CA LYS A 46 -24.13 21.05 7.94
C LYS A 46 -23.67 20.85 6.48
N GLN A 47 -23.17 19.66 6.18
CA GLN A 47 -22.83 19.26 4.82
C GLN A 47 -24.06 19.23 3.91
N LEU A 48 -23.85 19.50 2.62
CA LEU A 48 -24.85 19.27 1.59
C LEU A 48 -24.86 17.78 1.24
N GLU A 49 -25.94 17.09 1.58
CA GLU A 49 -26.13 15.68 1.23
C GLU A 49 -26.46 15.53 -0.27
N ILE A 50 -25.68 14.71 -0.98
CA ILE A 50 -25.83 14.43 -2.41
C ILE A 50 -25.83 12.93 -2.61
N HIS A 51 -26.94 12.39 -3.08
CA HIS A 51 -27.05 11.00 -3.49
C HIS A 51 -26.52 10.81 -4.90
N VAL A 52 -25.69 9.80 -5.10
CA VAL A 52 -25.08 9.46 -6.39
C VAL A 52 -25.36 8.00 -6.72
N SER A 53 -25.59 7.70 -7.99
CA SER A 53 -25.85 6.34 -8.50
C SER A 53 -24.96 5.99 -9.70
N THR A 54 -24.09 6.90 -10.10
CA THR A 54 -23.13 6.73 -11.20
C THR A 54 -21.79 7.33 -10.84
N VAL A 55 -20.72 6.90 -11.53
CA VAL A 55 -19.38 7.46 -11.34
C VAL A 55 -19.30 8.94 -11.74
N ASP A 56 -20.04 9.36 -12.76
CA ASP A 56 -20.08 10.76 -13.19
C ASP A 56 -20.73 11.66 -12.13
N GLU A 57 -21.79 11.17 -11.47
CA GLU A 57 -22.42 11.86 -10.35
C GLU A 57 -21.50 11.92 -9.12
N LEU A 58 -20.80 10.81 -8.81
CA LEU A 58 -19.78 10.78 -7.75
C LEU A 58 -18.72 11.85 -7.99
N ILE A 59 -18.11 11.89 -9.17
CA ILE A 59 -17.07 12.86 -9.51
C ILE A 59 -17.60 14.30 -9.50
N ALA A 60 -18.80 14.52 -10.04
CA ALA A 60 -19.42 15.85 -10.05
C ALA A 60 -19.80 16.36 -8.66
N ALA A 61 -20.02 15.48 -7.70
CA ALA A 61 -20.36 15.83 -6.32
C ALA A 61 -19.12 16.18 -5.46
N ILE A 62 -17.90 15.88 -5.92
CA ILE A 62 -16.67 16.18 -5.18
C ILE A 62 -16.52 17.69 -4.99
N GLY A 63 -16.55 18.11 -3.73
CA GLY A 63 -16.40 19.50 -3.34
C GLY A 63 -16.44 19.68 -1.83
N PRO A 64 -16.16 20.90 -1.34
CA PRO A 64 -16.10 21.17 0.08
C PRO A 64 -17.49 21.19 0.72
N ASN A 65 -17.56 20.76 1.99
CA ASN A 65 -18.79 20.72 2.78
C ASN A 65 -19.92 19.90 2.12
N VAL A 66 -19.57 18.73 1.59
CA VAL A 66 -20.48 17.78 0.92
C VAL A 66 -20.48 16.44 1.64
N ASP A 67 -21.66 15.82 1.72
CA ASP A 67 -21.88 14.45 2.16
C ASP A 67 -22.38 13.63 0.97
N ILE A 68 -21.48 12.90 0.32
CA ILE A 68 -21.77 12.06 -0.84
C ILE A 68 -22.28 10.70 -0.35
N VAL A 69 -23.51 10.38 -0.73
CA VAL A 69 -24.17 9.13 -0.37
C VAL A 69 -24.21 8.20 -1.59
N LEU A 70 -23.56 7.05 -1.46
CA LEU A 70 -23.48 6.04 -2.51
C LEU A 70 -24.76 5.20 -2.54
N ASP A 71 -25.50 5.23 -3.65
CA ASP A 71 -26.73 4.43 -3.84
C ASP A 71 -26.54 3.24 -4.81
N ALA A 72 -25.52 3.28 -5.68
CA ALA A 72 -25.21 2.19 -6.61
C ALA A 72 -24.23 1.16 -6.06
N GLU A 73 -24.27 -0.05 -6.62
CA GLU A 73 -23.39 -1.17 -6.21
C GLU A 73 -21.93 -0.98 -6.64
N LEU A 74 -21.69 -0.32 -7.78
CA LEU A 74 -20.36 -0.18 -8.36
C LEU A 74 -20.17 1.21 -8.99
N TYR A 75 -19.04 1.83 -8.64
CA TYR A 75 -18.50 3.05 -9.23
C TYR A 75 -17.15 2.73 -9.86
N ASP A 76 -17.16 2.33 -11.13
CA ASP A 76 -15.95 2.07 -11.89
C ASP A 76 -15.38 3.39 -12.43
N LEU A 77 -14.28 3.86 -11.84
CA LEU A 77 -13.61 5.13 -12.19
C LEU A 77 -13.22 5.20 -13.67
N SER A 78 -12.90 4.07 -14.29
CA SER A 78 -12.50 4.01 -15.71
C SER A 78 -13.65 4.32 -16.67
N THR A 79 -14.89 4.24 -16.19
CA THR A 79 -16.11 4.52 -16.98
C THR A 79 -16.56 5.97 -16.92
N ALA A 80 -15.85 6.81 -16.16
CA ALA A 80 -16.15 8.23 -16.05
C ALA A 80 -16.06 8.95 -17.41
N THR A 81 -17.00 9.85 -17.64
CA THR A 81 -16.98 10.75 -18.79
C THR A 81 -15.76 11.65 -18.68
N GLY A 82 -14.84 11.52 -19.64
CA GLY A 82 -13.57 12.25 -19.64
C GLY A 82 -12.49 11.64 -18.74
N TYR A 83 -12.62 10.37 -18.36
CA TYR A 83 -11.57 9.62 -17.67
C TYR A 83 -10.16 9.91 -18.21
N GLY A 84 -9.24 10.29 -17.33
CA GLY A 84 -7.85 10.67 -17.67
C GLY A 84 -7.66 12.02 -18.37
N THR A 85 -8.73 12.74 -18.69
CA THR A 85 -8.65 13.97 -19.51
C THR A 85 -9.44 15.15 -18.97
N SER A 86 -10.45 14.90 -18.13
CA SER A 86 -11.24 15.93 -17.47
C SER A 86 -10.55 16.45 -16.21
N GLN A 87 -10.97 17.61 -15.73
CA GLN A 87 -10.58 18.14 -14.43
C GLN A 87 -11.72 19.02 -13.90
N GLY A 88 -11.84 19.09 -12.58
CA GLY A 88 -12.75 19.99 -11.87
C GLY A 88 -11.98 20.96 -10.98
N ASP A 89 -12.72 21.75 -10.21
CA ASP A 89 -12.12 22.68 -9.24
C ASP A 89 -11.44 21.95 -8.07
N TYR A 90 -11.84 20.69 -7.81
CA TYR A 90 -11.46 19.89 -6.65
C TYR A 90 -10.99 18.48 -7.01
N TYR A 91 -10.86 18.17 -8.30
CA TYR A 91 -10.31 16.89 -8.72
C TYR A 91 -9.57 17.01 -10.05
N HIS A 92 -8.61 16.12 -10.26
CA HIS A 92 -7.95 15.92 -11.54
C HIS A 92 -7.51 14.46 -11.68
N TRP A 93 -7.09 14.07 -12.89
CA TRP A 93 -6.51 12.76 -13.13
C TRP A 93 -4.98 12.86 -13.21
N ARG A 94 -4.27 11.93 -12.58
CA ARG A 94 -2.82 11.76 -12.70
C ARG A 94 -2.54 10.57 -13.60
N ASP A 95 -1.76 10.76 -14.66
CA ASP A 95 -1.30 9.65 -15.50
C ASP A 95 -0.28 8.81 -14.71
N ASP A 96 -0.71 7.65 -14.23
CA ASP A 96 0.17 6.64 -13.66
C ASP A 96 0.57 5.62 -14.75
N PHE A 97 1.57 4.79 -14.46
CA PHE A 97 2.24 3.94 -15.45
C PHE A 97 1.30 3.10 -16.33
N ASP A 98 0.17 2.60 -15.80
CA ASP A 98 -0.80 1.79 -16.53
C ASP A 98 -2.21 2.41 -16.62
N GLY A 99 -2.36 3.67 -16.23
CA GLY A 99 -3.58 4.44 -16.46
C GLY A 99 -3.84 5.53 -15.42
N PRO A 100 -4.90 6.34 -15.63
CA PRO A 100 -5.16 7.50 -14.79
C PRO A 100 -5.73 7.17 -13.39
N GLY A 101 -5.16 7.80 -12.35
CA GLY A 101 -5.69 7.81 -10.98
C GLY A 101 -6.46 9.09 -10.63
N LEU A 102 -7.53 8.96 -9.83
CA LEU A 102 -8.34 10.10 -9.40
C LEU A 102 -7.72 10.78 -8.20
N ILE A 103 -7.36 12.05 -8.36
CA ILE A 103 -6.84 12.90 -7.28
C ILE A 103 -7.92 13.90 -6.86
N ILE A 104 -8.28 13.88 -5.58
CA ILE A 104 -9.17 14.85 -4.92
C ILE A 104 -8.27 15.87 -4.21
N ASP A 105 -8.30 17.12 -4.67
CA ASP A 105 -7.32 18.15 -4.28
C ASP A 105 -7.98 19.33 -3.56
N GLY A 106 -7.54 19.59 -2.33
CA GLY A 106 -7.89 20.80 -1.59
C GLY A 106 -9.36 20.86 -1.20
N VAL A 107 -9.93 19.72 -0.85
CA VAL A 107 -11.30 19.61 -0.35
C VAL A 107 -11.29 19.69 1.18
N ASP A 108 -12.23 20.47 1.73
CA ASP A 108 -12.46 20.58 3.17
C ASP A 108 -13.87 20.09 3.52
N ASN A 109 -13.99 19.27 4.56
CA ASN A 109 -15.25 18.74 5.08
C ASN A 109 -16.03 17.89 4.05
N LEU A 110 -15.40 16.85 3.50
CA LEU A 110 -16.03 15.91 2.58
C LEU A 110 -16.28 14.56 3.25
N THR A 111 -17.51 14.10 3.15
CA THR A 111 -17.90 12.74 3.51
C THR A 111 -18.26 11.94 2.27
N ILE A 112 -17.77 10.72 2.16
CA ILE A 112 -18.21 9.71 1.19
C ILE A 112 -18.66 8.50 1.99
N ARG A 113 -19.93 8.12 1.87
CA ARG A 113 -20.49 7.01 2.65
C ARG A 113 -21.53 6.20 1.88
N SER A 114 -21.69 4.94 2.27
CA SER A 114 -22.86 4.16 1.86
C SER A 114 -24.16 4.73 2.43
N ASN A 115 -25.29 4.41 1.80
CA ASN A 115 -26.61 4.75 2.32
C ASN A 115 -27.12 3.81 3.42
N ASP A 116 -26.50 2.64 3.61
CA ASP A 116 -27.02 1.53 4.43
C ASP A 116 -25.99 0.84 5.34
N ASP A 117 -24.75 1.37 5.42
CA ASP A 117 -23.60 0.80 6.15
C ASP A 117 -23.17 -0.60 5.66
N ASN A 118 -23.67 -1.05 4.51
CA ASN A 118 -23.29 -2.32 3.91
C ASN A 118 -22.00 -2.15 3.10
N VAL A 119 -20.88 -2.45 3.76
CA VAL A 119 -19.52 -2.41 3.18
C VAL A 119 -19.44 -3.08 1.82
N THR A 120 -20.09 -4.23 1.64
CA THR A 120 -20.05 -5.02 0.39
C THR A 120 -21.08 -4.59 -0.64
N GLY A 121 -22.02 -3.72 -0.26
CA GLY A 121 -23.10 -3.24 -1.11
C GLY A 121 -22.69 -2.11 -2.04
N HIS A 122 -21.56 -1.45 -1.79
CA HIS A 122 -21.09 -0.30 -2.54
C HIS A 122 -19.58 -0.39 -2.77
N THR A 123 -19.15 -0.45 -4.03
CA THR A 123 -17.73 -0.55 -4.39
C THR A 123 -17.29 0.62 -5.26
N ILE A 124 -16.23 1.33 -4.86
CA ILE A 124 -15.49 2.24 -5.73
C ILE A 124 -14.29 1.48 -6.28
N ALA A 125 -14.19 1.37 -7.61
CA ALA A 125 -13.18 0.55 -8.25
C ALA A 125 -12.33 1.33 -9.24
N ALA A 126 -11.04 1.02 -9.27
CA ALA A 126 -10.11 1.46 -10.31
C ALA A 126 -9.65 0.26 -11.16
N ILE A 127 -9.68 0.41 -12.49
CA ILE A 127 -9.15 -0.60 -13.42
C ILE A 127 -7.62 -0.51 -13.55
N PRO A 128 -6.98 0.67 -13.75
CA PRO A 128 -5.53 0.72 -13.75
C PRO A 128 -5.02 0.25 -12.39
N ARG A 129 -3.93 -0.50 -12.43
CA ARG A 129 -3.37 -1.21 -11.29
C ARG A 129 -2.25 -0.41 -10.61
N TYR A 130 -1.80 0.68 -11.21
CA TYR A 130 -0.74 1.55 -10.67
C TYR A 130 -1.28 2.84 -10.06
N ALA A 131 -2.54 3.18 -10.33
CA ALA A 131 -3.23 4.32 -9.75
C ALA A 131 -3.86 3.95 -8.42
N ASP A 132 -3.76 4.81 -7.39
CA ASP A 132 -4.58 4.66 -6.20
C ASP A 132 -6.07 4.77 -6.55
N VAL A 133 -6.94 4.06 -5.82
CA VAL A 133 -8.38 4.13 -6.07
C VAL A 133 -8.91 5.52 -5.73
N LEU A 134 -8.52 6.06 -4.58
CA LEU A 134 -8.81 7.44 -4.18
C LEU A 134 -7.57 8.07 -3.53
N THR A 135 -7.07 9.14 -4.14
CA THR A 135 -6.04 10.00 -3.53
C THR A 135 -6.67 11.30 -3.03
N PHE A 136 -6.36 11.68 -1.79
CA PHE A 136 -6.71 12.96 -1.20
C PHE A 136 -5.43 13.76 -0.97
N GLN A 137 -5.32 14.93 -1.59
CA GLN A 137 -4.15 15.80 -1.52
C GLN A 137 -4.53 17.15 -0.95
N SER A 138 -3.77 17.64 0.04
CA SER A 138 -4.00 18.98 0.63
C SER A 138 -5.43 19.16 1.17
N CYS A 139 -6.04 18.10 1.66
CA CYS A 139 -7.44 18.07 2.12
C CYS A 139 -7.56 18.24 3.64
N SER A 140 -8.76 18.50 4.12
CA SER A 140 -9.06 18.46 5.56
C SER A 140 -10.46 17.93 5.85
N TYR A 141 -10.64 17.30 7.01
CA TYR A 141 -11.94 16.77 7.45
C TYR A 141 -12.56 15.81 6.43
N ILE A 142 -11.83 14.75 6.12
CA ILE A 142 -12.26 13.71 5.20
C ILE A 142 -12.85 12.55 5.98
N THR A 143 -14.07 12.14 5.65
CA THR A 143 -14.73 10.96 6.23
C THR A 143 -15.09 9.97 5.13
N LEU A 144 -14.60 8.75 5.24
CA LEU A 144 -14.93 7.64 4.35
C LEU A 144 -15.58 6.53 5.18
N SER A 145 -16.81 6.11 4.85
CA SER A 145 -17.45 5.06 5.65
C SER A 145 -18.44 4.13 4.94
N GLY A 146 -18.43 2.86 5.35
CA GLY A 146 -19.47 1.90 4.97
C GLY A 146 -19.39 1.37 3.53
N PHE A 147 -18.28 1.55 2.83
CA PHE A 147 -18.12 1.07 1.45
C PHE A 147 -16.83 0.28 1.24
N THR A 148 -16.74 -0.39 0.09
CA THR A 148 -15.53 -1.07 -0.35
C THR A 148 -14.80 -0.23 -1.39
N ALA A 149 -13.48 -0.11 -1.29
CA ALA A 149 -12.62 0.44 -2.33
C ALA A 149 -11.60 -0.60 -2.78
N GLY A 150 -11.35 -0.68 -4.09
CA GLY A 150 -10.30 -1.57 -4.57
C GLY A 150 -10.10 -1.69 -6.07
N HIS A 151 -9.05 -2.43 -6.45
CA HIS A 151 -8.80 -2.77 -7.85
C HIS A 151 -9.68 -3.92 -8.33
N THR A 152 -10.13 -3.89 -9.57
CA THR A 152 -10.83 -5.05 -10.16
C THR A 152 -9.95 -6.30 -10.11
N ARG A 153 -10.50 -7.42 -9.62
CA ARG A 153 -9.77 -8.69 -9.41
C ARG A 153 -9.24 -9.26 -10.73
N GLU A 154 -7.96 -9.11 -10.98
CA GLU A 154 -7.34 -9.61 -12.21
C GLU A 154 -5.84 -9.94 -11.97
N PRO A 155 -5.32 -11.11 -12.41
CA PRO A 155 -3.95 -11.53 -12.07
C PRO A 155 -2.86 -10.58 -12.60
N GLY A 156 -1.87 -10.25 -11.77
CA GLY A 156 -0.63 -9.54 -12.14
C GLY A 156 -0.09 -8.63 -11.04
N SER A 157 1.10 -8.05 -11.26
CA SER A 157 1.72 -7.09 -10.34
C SER A 157 1.02 -5.73 -10.46
N CYS A 158 0.68 -5.13 -9.33
CA CYS A 158 0.04 -3.83 -9.24
C CYS A 158 0.88 -2.94 -8.32
N CYS A 159 0.84 -1.62 -8.53
CA CYS A 159 1.65 -0.67 -7.77
C CYS A 159 0.86 0.48 -7.11
N GLY A 160 -0.45 0.61 -7.36
CA GLY A 160 -1.29 1.62 -6.69
C GLY A 160 -1.72 1.14 -5.30
N GLY A 161 -1.88 2.03 -4.33
CA GLY A 161 -2.59 1.72 -3.10
C GLY A 161 -4.11 1.75 -3.29
N VAL A 162 -4.88 1.56 -2.22
CA VAL A 162 -6.34 1.72 -2.26
C VAL A 162 -6.72 3.15 -1.90
N LEU A 163 -6.34 3.59 -0.70
CA LEU A 163 -6.52 4.97 -0.24
C LEU A 163 -5.16 5.64 -0.05
N GLU A 164 -4.97 6.79 -0.68
CA GLU A 164 -3.79 7.63 -0.51
C GLU A 164 -4.19 8.98 0.12
N PHE A 165 -3.44 9.40 1.15
CA PHE A 165 -3.57 10.72 1.77
C PHE A 165 -2.23 11.44 1.74
N GLN A 166 -2.19 12.64 1.17
CA GLN A 166 -0.98 13.46 1.09
C GLN A 166 -1.29 14.84 1.67
N ASP A 167 -0.46 15.29 2.61
CA ASP A 167 -0.60 16.62 3.24
C ASP A 167 -2.03 16.90 3.72
N THR A 168 -2.67 15.91 4.33
CA THR A 168 -4.10 15.94 4.68
C THR A 168 -4.31 15.89 6.20
N ASP A 169 -5.28 16.66 6.70
CA ASP A 169 -5.57 16.82 8.12
C ASP A 169 -6.96 16.28 8.50
N HIS A 170 -7.09 15.64 9.66
CA HIS A 170 -8.36 15.11 10.18
C HIS A 170 -9.04 14.14 9.20
N VAL A 171 -8.53 12.91 9.13
CA VAL A 171 -9.09 11.84 8.30
C VAL A 171 -9.74 10.79 9.18
N THR A 172 -10.95 10.38 8.82
CA THR A 172 -11.61 9.20 9.38
C THR A 172 -11.95 8.22 8.26
N VAL A 173 -11.43 7.01 8.35
CA VAL A 173 -11.83 5.85 7.54
C VAL A 173 -12.46 4.85 8.48
N ASP A 174 -13.76 4.60 8.35
CA ASP A 174 -14.52 3.76 9.28
C ASP A 174 -15.41 2.74 8.56
N ASN A 175 -15.39 1.48 9.00
CA ASN A 175 -16.26 0.44 8.44
C ASN A 175 -16.09 0.29 6.91
N CYS A 176 -14.85 0.22 6.42
CA CYS A 176 -14.55 0.06 4.99
C CYS A 176 -13.89 -1.28 4.67
N GLY A 177 -14.14 -1.78 3.46
CA GLY A 177 -13.40 -2.90 2.86
C GLY A 177 -12.35 -2.34 1.92
N LEU A 178 -11.07 -2.56 2.19
CA LEU A 178 -9.99 -2.02 1.38
C LEU A 178 -9.19 -3.18 0.80
N PHE A 179 -9.36 -3.40 -0.50
CA PHE A 179 -8.69 -4.50 -1.18
C PHE A 179 -8.04 -4.03 -2.45
N GLY A 180 -6.95 -4.65 -2.87
CA GLY A 180 -6.38 -4.27 -4.14
C GLY A 180 -5.10 -5.00 -4.37
N CYS A 181 -4.93 -5.46 -5.61
CA CYS A 181 -3.74 -6.19 -6.02
C CYS A 181 -2.44 -5.37 -5.86
N GLY A 182 -2.54 -4.06 -5.59
CA GLY A 182 -1.43 -3.11 -5.48
C GLY A 182 -0.77 -3.02 -4.11
N ILE A 183 -0.14 -1.89 -3.80
CA ILE A 183 0.91 -1.73 -2.78
C ILE A 183 0.34 -1.80 -1.36
N LEU A 184 -0.56 -0.89 -0.98
CA LEU A 184 -1.05 -0.74 0.39
C LEU A 184 -2.57 -0.50 0.41
N GLY A 185 -3.26 -1.00 1.42
CA GLY A 185 -4.67 -0.66 1.66
C GLY A 185 -4.85 0.81 2.07
N VAL A 186 -3.94 1.34 2.88
CA VAL A 186 -3.89 2.78 3.20
C VAL A 186 -2.45 3.26 3.16
N TYR A 187 -2.20 4.32 2.39
CA TYR A 187 -0.96 5.08 2.39
C TYR A 187 -1.24 6.51 2.85
N ALA A 188 -0.46 7.02 3.79
CA ALA A 188 -0.58 8.41 4.24
C ALA A 188 0.78 9.06 4.48
N GLU A 189 0.99 10.22 3.87
CA GLU A 189 2.26 10.95 3.91
C GLU A 189 2.04 12.40 4.34
N TYR A 190 2.82 12.85 5.32
CA TYR A 190 2.79 14.20 5.90
C TYR A 190 1.40 14.65 6.38
N CYS A 191 0.66 13.73 7.01
CA CYS A 191 -0.70 13.98 7.47
C CYS A 191 -0.79 14.22 8.99
N ASN A 192 -1.94 14.72 9.45
CA ASN A 192 -2.22 14.93 10.87
C ASN A 192 -3.61 14.41 11.25
N ASP A 193 -3.71 13.74 12.40
CA ASP A 193 -4.97 13.22 12.94
C ASP A 193 -5.68 12.28 11.96
N ILE A 194 -5.13 11.06 11.81
CA ILE A 194 -5.73 10.01 10.99
C ILE A 194 -6.25 8.90 11.87
N ARG A 195 -7.53 8.58 11.69
CA ARG A 195 -8.17 7.41 12.27
C ARG A 195 -8.59 6.43 11.19
N VAL A 196 -8.13 5.19 11.28
CA VAL A 196 -8.61 4.05 10.49
C VAL A 196 -9.20 3.03 11.46
N ALA A 197 -10.50 2.78 11.37
CA ALA A 197 -11.20 1.94 12.31
C ALA A 197 -12.21 0.99 11.66
N ASN A 198 -12.41 -0.17 12.29
CA ASN A 198 -13.42 -1.15 11.88
C ASN A 198 -13.31 -1.59 10.41
N CYS A 199 -12.13 -1.50 9.80
CA CYS A 199 -11.92 -1.82 8.39
C CYS A 199 -11.42 -3.26 8.19
N ASP A 200 -11.72 -3.85 7.04
CA ASP A 200 -11.11 -5.09 6.55
C ASP A 200 -10.14 -4.75 5.42
N ILE A 201 -8.84 -4.91 5.65
CA ILE A 201 -7.77 -4.57 4.71
C ILE A 201 -7.09 -5.86 4.25
N TYR A 202 -7.18 -6.16 2.95
CA TYR A 202 -6.82 -7.48 2.45
C TYR A 202 -6.35 -7.53 1.00
N GLU A 203 -5.64 -8.61 0.65
CA GLU A 203 -5.16 -8.88 -0.71
C GLU A 203 -4.16 -7.82 -1.25
N CYS A 204 -3.47 -7.09 -0.36
CA CYS A 204 -2.47 -6.06 -0.72
C CYS A 204 -1.03 -6.62 -0.77
N SER A 205 -0.27 -6.25 -1.80
CA SER A 205 1.03 -6.85 -2.16
C SER A 205 2.24 -6.31 -1.38
N GLN A 206 2.25 -5.07 -0.90
CA GLN A 206 3.35 -4.52 -0.08
C GLN A 206 2.99 -4.31 1.39
N GLY A 207 1.71 -4.47 1.76
CA GLY A 207 1.29 -4.45 3.16
C GLY A 207 -0.12 -3.92 3.37
N GLY A 208 -0.52 -3.85 4.64
CA GLY A 208 -1.82 -3.33 5.03
C GLY A 208 -1.85 -1.82 4.98
N VAL A 209 -1.02 -1.18 5.80
CA VAL A 209 -0.94 0.29 5.88
C VAL A 209 0.49 0.79 5.97
N GLN A 210 0.75 1.98 5.43
CA GLN A 210 2.00 2.71 5.67
C GLN A 210 1.72 4.18 5.93
N PHE A 211 2.36 4.71 6.96
CA PHE A 211 2.34 6.11 7.35
C PHE A 211 3.75 6.68 7.30
N ARG A 212 3.93 7.87 6.70
CA ARG A 212 5.21 8.56 6.60
C ARG A 212 5.12 10.00 7.09
N GLY A 213 5.96 10.37 8.05
CA GLY A 213 5.99 11.76 8.55
C GLY A 213 4.64 12.23 9.12
N THR A 214 3.80 11.30 9.59
CA THR A 214 2.41 11.54 10.00
C THR A 214 2.31 11.52 11.52
N LYS A 215 1.43 12.35 12.09
CA LYS A 215 1.18 12.39 13.55
C LYS A 215 -0.28 12.23 13.93
N GLY A 216 -0.52 11.69 15.13
CA GLY A 216 -1.88 11.47 15.66
C GLY A 216 -2.57 10.36 14.89
N ILE A 217 -1.97 9.17 14.87
CA ILE A 217 -2.48 8.02 14.12
C ILE A 217 -3.22 7.10 15.08
N VAL A 218 -4.46 6.74 14.75
CA VAL A 218 -5.28 5.80 15.51
C VAL A 218 -5.74 4.67 14.60
N MET A 219 -5.28 3.46 14.90
CA MET A 219 -5.71 2.22 14.24
C MET A 219 -6.56 1.40 15.22
N GLU A 220 -7.84 1.17 14.94
CA GLU A 220 -8.72 0.44 15.88
C GLU A 220 -9.60 -0.60 15.22
N ASN A 221 -9.65 -1.81 15.79
CA ASN A 221 -10.53 -2.89 15.35
C ASN A 221 -10.45 -3.23 13.86
N ASN A 222 -9.27 -3.04 13.26
CA ASN A 222 -9.05 -3.39 11.86
C ASN A 222 -8.69 -4.87 11.72
N THR A 223 -9.19 -5.50 10.67
CA THR A 223 -8.76 -6.82 10.23
C THR A 223 -7.71 -6.64 9.13
N LEU A 224 -6.50 -7.15 9.36
CA LEU A 224 -5.41 -7.18 8.39
C LEU A 224 -5.16 -8.64 8.01
N ARG A 225 -5.38 -9.01 6.75
CA ARG A 225 -5.28 -10.41 6.31
C ARG A 225 -4.88 -10.51 4.85
N ASP A 226 -4.31 -11.65 4.47
CA ASP A 226 -3.95 -11.93 3.09
C ASP A 226 -3.01 -10.85 2.48
N LEU A 227 -2.07 -10.35 3.28
CA LEU A 227 -1.10 -9.34 2.89
C LEU A 227 0.25 -10.00 2.58
N ALA A 228 0.93 -9.58 1.50
CA ALA A 228 2.24 -10.14 1.16
C ALA A 228 3.41 -9.38 1.84
N GLY A 229 3.23 -8.10 2.17
CA GLY A 229 4.17 -7.30 2.95
C GLY A 229 3.74 -7.09 4.40
N SER A 230 4.21 -6.03 5.07
CA SER A 230 3.95 -5.78 6.50
C SER A 230 2.50 -5.40 6.82
N ASP A 231 2.03 -5.76 8.01
CA ASP A 231 0.70 -5.36 8.50
C ASP A 231 0.58 -3.83 8.63
N MET A 232 1.56 -3.21 9.32
CA MET A 232 1.60 -1.77 9.51
C MET A 232 3.05 -1.28 9.46
N ASP A 233 3.30 -0.22 8.71
CA ASP A 233 4.60 0.43 8.63
C ASP A 233 4.47 1.91 9.00
N PHE A 234 5.18 2.32 10.05
CA PHE A 234 5.26 3.69 10.51
C PHE A 234 6.68 4.19 10.25
N ILE A 235 6.83 5.24 9.46
CA ILE A 235 8.13 5.82 9.11
C ILE A 235 8.14 7.27 9.57
N ASP A 236 9.03 7.59 10.51
CA ASP A 236 9.16 8.94 11.08
C ASP A 236 7.82 9.52 11.58
N CYS A 237 7.00 8.66 12.20
CA CYS A 237 5.67 8.98 12.70
C CYS A 237 5.69 9.32 14.19
N LYS A 238 4.60 9.94 14.67
CA LYS A 238 4.47 10.39 16.06
C LYS A 238 3.05 10.17 16.58
N ASP A 239 2.91 9.91 17.88
CA ASP A 239 1.59 9.74 18.52
C ASP A 239 0.73 8.67 17.82
N VAL A 240 1.25 7.44 17.82
CA VAL A 240 0.62 6.28 17.16
C VAL A 240 -0.01 5.39 18.23
N THR A 241 -1.32 5.20 18.12
CA THR A 241 -2.09 4.30 18.97
C THR A 241 -2.76 3.20 18.13
N VAL A 242 -2.57 1.95 18.53
CA VAL A 242 -3.17 0.79 17.88
C VAL A 242 -3.98 0.02 18.93
N ASN A 243 -5.28 -0.12 18.73
CA ASN A 243 -6.21 -0.82 19.64
C ASN A 243 -6.09 -0.38 21.10
N GLY A 244 -5.91 0.92 21.33
CA GLY A 244 -5.73 1.51 22.66
C GLY A 244 -4.32 1.40 23.26
N GLU A 245 -3.37 0.77 22.56
CA GLU A 245 -1.96 0.72 22.95
C GLU A 245 -1.16 1.79 22.19
N THR A 246 -0.44 2.65 22.93
CA THR A 246 0.48 3.62 22.33
C THR A 246 1.76 2.93 21.90
N LEU A 247 2.00 2.83 20.59
CA LEU A 247 3.19 2.21 20.02
C LEU A 247 4.31 3.21 19.75
N ILE A 248 3.96 4.46 19.42
CA ILE A 248 4.91 5.58 19.28
C ILE A 248 4.38 6.76 20.08
N SER A 249 5.21 7.32 20.96
CA SER A 249 4.77 8.41 21.85
C SER A 249 4.54 9.73 21.12
N ALA A 250 3.80 10.63 21.76
CA ALA A 250 3.59 12.00 21.32
C ALA A 250 4.78 12.94 21.59
N ASP A 251 5.96 12.42 21.97
CA ASP A 251 7.13 13.26 22.29
C ASP A 251 8.17 13.27 21.18
N ILE A 252 8.39 12.14 20.50
CA ILE A 252 9.45 11.98 19.50
C ILE A 252 8.95 11.19 18.29
N SER A 253 9.38 11.58 17.10
CA SER A 253 9.13 10.80 15.89
C SER A 253 9.95 9.51 15.90
N ASN A 254 9.37 8.42 15.42
CA ASN A 254 10.02 7.12 15.34
C ASN A 254 9.52 6.30 14.15
N SER A 255 10.24 5.24 13.82
CA SER A 255 9.80 4.26 12.84
C SER A 255 9.55 2.91 13.49
N LEU A 256 8.48 2.23 13.09
CA LEU A 256 8.07 0.93 13.61
C LEU A 256 7.39 0.14 12.49
N ILE A 257 7.82 -1.12 12.30
CA ILE A 257 7.18 -2.07 11.40
C ILE A 257 6.53 -3.16 12.24
N ILE A 258 5.29 -3.47 11.94
CA ILE A 258 4.51 -4.56 12.54
C ILE A 258 4.26 -5.60 11.45
N GLN A 259 4.57 -6.85 11.78
CA GLN A 259 4.38 -8.01 10.92
C GLN A 259 3.75 -9.14 11.71
N SER A 260 2.77 -9.80 11.10
CA SER A 260 2.14 -11.01 11.63
C SER A 260 3.07 -12.22 11.51
N GLU A 261 2.81 -13.26 12.30
CA GLU A 261 3.61 -14.49 12.29
C GLU A 261 3.64 -15.14 10.90
N TYR A 262 2.52 -15.13 10.18
CA TYR A 262 2.45 -15.72 8.84
C TYR A 262 3.31 -14.96 7.82
N GLN A 263 3.43 -13.63 7.92
CA GLN A 263 4.31 -12.84 7.05
C GLN A 263 5.78 -13.16 7.31
N GLN A 264 6.14 -13.34 8.58
CA GLN A 264 7.49 -13.74 8.97
C GLN A 264 7.82 -15.13 8.39
N ASP A 265 6.86 -16.07 8.44
CA ASP A 265 7.00 -17.40 7.87
C ASP A 265 7.06 -17.39 6.33
N LEU A 266 6.28 -16.55 5.67
CA LEU A 266 6.33 -16.32 4.22
C LEU A 266 7.72 -15.83 3.79
N GLN A 267 8.22 -14.77 4.44
CA GLN A 267 9.56 -14.21 4.18
C GLN A 267 10.69 -15.19 4.52
N ALA A 268 10.49 -16.04 5.53
CA ALA A 268 11.45 -17.08 5.87
C ALA A 268 11.52 -18.16 4.76
N LEU A 269 10.39 -18.56 4.18
CA LEU A 269 10.35 -19.49 3.05
C LEU A 269 10.97 -18.86 1.79
N ASP A 270 10.61 -17.63 1.46
CA ASP A 270 11.18 -16.91 0.31
C ASP A 270 12.71 -16.83 0.37
N ARG A 271 13.22 -16.36 1.51
CA ARG A 271 14.65 -16.29 1.78
C ARG A 271 15.31 -17.65 1.69
N PHE A 272 14.71 -18.69 2.27
CA PHE A 272 15.26 -20.04 2.24
C PHE A 272 15.41 -20.55 0.79
N VAL A 273 14.38 -20.41 -0.04
CA VAL A 273 14.40 -20.85 -1.44
C VAL A 273 15.43 -20.06 -2.24
N THR A 274 15.49 -18.73 -2.05
CA THR A 274 16.45 -17.84 -2.72
C THR A 274 17.89 -18.11 -2.29
N GLU A 275 18.16 -18.30 -1.00
CA GLU A 275 19.48 -18.64 -0.49
C GLU A 275 19.94 -20.01 -1.02
N PHE A 276 19.04 -20.99 -1.07
CA PHE A 276 19.35 -22.31 -1.63
C PHE A 276 19.68 -22.23 -3.13
N ALA A 277 18.88 -21.50 -3.91
CA ALA A 277 19.13 -21.30 -5.34
C ALA A 277 20.48 -20.61 -5.59
N ASN A 278 20.77 -19.52 -4.86
CA ASN A 278 22.06 -18.84 -4.95
C ASN A 278 23.22 -19.75 -4.55
N ALA A 279 23.07 -20.55 -3.49
CA ALA A 279 24.09 -21.50 -3.06
C ALA A 279 24.37 -22.57 -4.12
N TYR A 280 23.33 -23.05 -4.83
CA TYR A 280 23.46 -23.96 -5.96
C TYR A 280 24.26 -23.34 -7.11
N PHE A 281 23.92 -22.11 -7.54
CA PHE A 281 24.54 -21.47 -8.70
C PHE A 281 25.94 -20.93 -8.41
N TYR A 282 26.22 -20.47 -7.20
CA TYR A 282 27.50 -19.86 -6.83
C TYR A 282 28.44 -20.79 -6.05
N GLY A 283 28.03 -22.04 -5.83
CA GLY A 283 28.89 -23.10 -5.29
C GLY A 283 29.09 -23.05 -3.76
N ASP A 284 28.13 -22.50 -3.02
CA ASP A 284 28.17 -22.51 -1.55
C ASP A 284 27.66 -23.85 -1.00
N THR A 285 28.59 -24.79 -0.86
CA THR A 285 28.28 -26.13 -0.34
C THR A 285 27.85 -26.12 1.13
N GLN A 286 28.21 -25.10 1.92
CA GLN A 286 27.81 -25.05 3.33
C GLN A 286 26.32 -24.74 3.43
N THR A 287 25.87 -23.69 2.75
CA THR A 287 24.45 -23.32 2.70
C THR A 287 23.59 -24.44 2.09
N LEU A 288 24.04 -25.08 1.00
CA LEU A 288 23.36 -26.26 0.46
C LEU A 288 23.22 -27.35 1.52
N SER A 289 24.33 -27.75 2.16
CA SER A 289 24.32 -28.84 3.14
C SER A 289 23.41 -28.58 4.34
N ALA A 290 23.34 -27.33 4.81
CA ALA A 290 22.46 -26.92 5.90
C ALA A 290 20.98 -26.94 5.49
N GLY A 291 20.69 -26.70 4.21
CA GLY A 291 19.33 -26.64 3.66
C GLY A 291 18.71 -28.00 3.33
N LEU A 292 19.49 -29.07 3.21
CA LEU A 292 18.98 -30.39 2.85
C LEU A 292 18.20 -31.05 4.00
N SER A 293 17.12 -31.74 3.63
CA SER A 293 16.33 -32.62 4.48
C SER A 293 17.19 -33.74 5.07
N LYS A 294 16.85 -34.20 6.28
CA LYS A 294 17.48 -35.40 6.87
C LYS A 294 17.29 -36.67 6.05
N ASP A 295 16.22 -36.70 5.24
CA ASP A 295 15.84 -37.81 4.37
C ASP A 295 16.33 -37.59 2.93
N TYR A 296 17.10 -36.53 2.66
CA TYR A 296 17.72 -36.30 1.35
C TYR A 296 18.72 -37.40 1.02
N THR A 297 18.51 -38.09 -0.10
CA THR A 297 19.36 -39.20 -0.55
C THR A 297 20.14 -38.90 -1.84
N GLY A 298 19.94 -37.72 -2.43
CA GLY A 298 20.67 -37.29 -3.63
C GLY A 298 22.14 -36.98 -3.35
N GLY A 299 22.92 -36.85 -4.41
CA GLY A 299 24.25 -36.24 -4.32
C GLY A 299 24.13 -34.73 -4.09
N MET A 300 25.07 -34.13 -3.35
CA MET A 300 25.17 -32.67 -3.31
C MET A 300 25.96 -32.21 -4.54
N GLU A 301 25.23 -31.64 -5.49
CA GLU A 301 25.78 -31.06 -6.71
C GLU A 301 25.49 -29.56 -6.74
N THR A 302 26.45 -28.80 -7.25
CA THR A 302 26.33 -27.38 -7.58
C THR A 302 26.19 -27.21 -9.09
N TYR A 303 25.84 -26.00 -9.55
CA TYR A 303 25.80 -25.70 -10.98
C TYR A 303 27.16 -26.01 -11.65
N SER A 304 27.12 -26.80 -12.72
CA SER A 304 28.32 -27.26 -13.44
C SER A 304 28.76 -26.32 -14.57
N GLY A 305 27.94 -25.33 -14.91
CA GLY A 305 28.27 -24.32 -15.92
C GLY A 305 29.18 -23.21 -15.38
N ASN A 306 29.56 -22.27 -16.26
CA ASN A 306 30.34 -21.10 -15.84
C ASN A 306 29.47 -20.17 -15.00
N THR A 307 29.82 -20.03 -13.72
CA THR A 307 29.11 -19.18 -12.76
C THR A 307 29.27 -17.69 -13.07
N ASN A 308 30.30 -17.29 -13.83
CA ASN A 308 30.48 -15.89 -14.24
C ASN A 308 29.48 -15.44 -15.31
N ASP A 309 28.86 -16.38 -16.03
CA ASP A 309 27.91 -16.07 -17.11
C ASP A 309 26.46 -16.28 -16.67
N VAL A 310 26.23 -17.00 -15.56
CA VAL A 310 24.89 -17.33 -15.07
C VAL A 310 24.24 -16.11 -14.43
N ILE A 311 22.98 -15.88 -14.79
CA ILE A 311 22.12 -14.84 -14.23
C ILE A 311 21.02 -15.56 -13.46
N VAL A 312 21.12 -15.57 -12.14
CA VAL A 312 20.03 -15.99 -11.26
C VAL A 312 18.95 -14.91 -11.34
N CYS A 313 17.77 -15.26 -11.84
CA CYS A 313 16.70 -14.29 -12.02
C CYS A 313 15.99 -14.04 -10.69
N TRP A 314 15.40 -12.86 -10.55
CA TRP A 314 14.55 -12.56 -9.40
C TRP A 314 13.34 -13.51 -9.38
N HIS A 315 13.02 -14.00 -8.19
CA HIS A 315 11.91 -14.89 -7.88
C HIS A 315 11.42 -14.54 -6.49
N GLU A 316 10.11 -14.56 -6.32
CA GLU A 316 9.44 -14.27 -5.06
C GLU A 316 8.45 -15.38 -4.77
N VAL A 317 8.52 -15.93 -3.57
CA VAL A 317 7.50 -16.84 -3.05
C VAL A 317 6.25 -16.03 -2.74
N THR A 318 5.21 -16.25 -3.53
CA THR A 318 3.92 -15.56 -3.34
C THR A 318 3.16 -16.11 -2.13
N LEU A 319 2.20 -15.31 -1.63
CA LEU A 319 1.31 -15.75 -0.55
C LEU A 319 0.57 -17.05 -0.90
N ASP A 320 0.11 -17.21 -2.15
CA ASP A 320 -0.58 -18.42 -2.60
C ASP A 320 0.33 -19.65 -2.60
N MET A 321 1.57 -19.50 -3.09
CA MET A 321 2.58 -20.55 -3.03
C MET A 321 2.87 -20.97 -1.59
N TRP A 322 3.01 -20.00 -0.68
CA TRP A 322 3.24 -20.29 0.74
C TRP A 322 2.03 -20.97 1.41
N LYS A 323 0.80 -20.54 1.09
CA LYS A 323 -0.43 -21.18 1.58
C LYS A 323 -0.49 -22.63 1.13
N GLU A 324 -0.19 -22.90 -0.14
CA GLU A 324 -0.17 -24.25 -0.69
C GLU A 324 0.95 -25.10 -0.06
N ALA A 325 2.16 -24.55 0.06
CA ALA A 325 3.29 -25.20 0.71
C ALA A 325 2.97 -25.59 2.15
N THR A 326 2.40 -24.67 2.92
CA THR A 326 2.05 -24.86 4.33
C THR A 326 0.93 -25.88 4.48
N ALA A 327 -0.10 -25.83 3.62
CA ALA A 327 -1.21 -26.78 3.65
C ALA A 327 -0.76 -28.22 3.33
N ASN A 328 0.16 -28.38 2.37
CA ASN A 328 0.64 -29.68 1.92
C ASN A 328 1.85 -30.19 2.73
N GLY A 329 2.52 -29.32 3.48
CA GLY A 329 3.82 -29.59 4.09
C GLY A 329 4.96 -29.74 3.07
N THR A 330 4.71 -29.45 1.80
CA THR A 330 5.66 -29.56 0.68
C THR A 330 5.25 -28.67 -0.49
N TYR A 331 6.22 -28.21 -1.29
CA TYR A 331 5.98 -27.44 -2.51
C TYR A 331 7.17 -27.56 -3.47
N GLU A 332 6.92 -27.45 -4.77
CA GLU A 332 7.97 -27.40 -5.81
C GLU A 332 8.08 -25.99 -6.38
N PHE A 333 9.23 -25.34 -6.16
CA PHE A 333 9.54 -24.03 -6.73
C PHE A 333 10.34 -24.19 -8.02
N ALA A 334 9.86 -23.61 -9.10
CA ALA A 334 10.60 -23.45 -10.35
C ALA A 334 11.39 -22.13 -10.31
N TYR A 335 12.64 -22.17 -9.83
CA TYR A 335 13.46 -20.97 -9.66
C TYR A 335 14.14 -20.55 -10.98
N PRO A 336 13.81 -19.39 -11.56
CA PRO A 336 14.30 -18.97 -12.87
C PRO A 336 15.78 -18.58 -12.87
N TYR A 337 16.49 -18.96 -13.92
CA TYR A 337 17.85 -18.50 -14.21
C TYR A 337 18.10 -18.44 -15.73
N ARG A 338 19.15 -17.75 -16.14
CA ARG A 338 19.65 -17.74 -17.53
C ARG A 338 21.14 -18.01 -17.56
N LYS A 339 21.62 -18.67 -18.62
CA LYS A 339 23.06 -18.95 -18.79
C LYS A 339 23.88 -17.73 -19.23
N ASN A 340 23.22 -16.70 -19.74
CA ASN A 340 23.71 -15.36 -20.08
C ASN A 340 22.50 -14.48 -20.49
N VAL A 341 22.75 -13.21 -20.79
CA VAL A 341 21.71 -12.23 -21.16
C VAL A 341 20.86 -12.63 -22.37
N ASP A 342 21.43 -13.37 -23.31
CA ASP A 342 20.78 -13.77 -24.57
C ASP A 342 20.11 -15.16 -24.48
N SER A 343 20.24 -15.86 -23.35
CA SER A 343 19.69 -17.20 -23.17
C SER A 343 18.22 -17.18 -22.75
N GLU A 344 17.48 -18.21 -23.17
CA GLU A 344 16.14 -18.50 -22.65
C GLU A 344 16.18 -18.76 -21.13
N ILE A 345 15.04 -18.50 -20.46
CA ILE A 345 14.88 -18.82 -19.03
C ILE A 345 14.84 -20.33 -18.88
N ALA A 346 15.68 -20.86 -18.01
CA ALA A 346 15.63 -22.22 -17.50
C ALA A 346 15.29 -22.19 -16.00
N TYR A 347 14.99 -23.34 -15.41
CA TYR A 347 14.55 -23.44 -14.03
C TYR A 347 15.40 -24.42 -13.21
N LEU A 348 15.71 -24.01 -11.98
CA LEU A 348 16.13 -24.90 -10.91
C LEU A 348 14.88 -25.27 -10.12
N ASN A 349 14.44 -26.51 -10.25
CA ASN A 349 13.32 -27.03 -9.48
C ASN A 349 13.80 -27.38 -8.07
N ILE A 350 13.16 -26.83 -7.04
CA ILE A 350 13.49 -27.01 -5.63
C ILE A 350 12.23 -27.53 -4.94
N VAL A 351 12.26 -28.78 -4.48
CA VAL A 351 11.16 -29.38 -3.72
C VAL A 351 11.43 -29.21 -2.23
N VAL A 352 10.66 -28.35 -1.59
CA VAL A 352 10.76 -28.12 -0.14
C VAL A 352 9.83 -29.05 0.63
N VAL A 353 10.21 -29.36 1.86
CA VAL A 353 9.41 -30.09 2.85
C VAL A 353 9.55 -29.42 4.21
N ARG A 354 8.50 -29.51 5.04
CA ARG A 354 8.52 -29.01 6.41
C ARG A 354 9.06 -30.10 7.36
N GLU A 355 10.15 -29.80 8.07
CA GLU A 355 10.77 -30.69 9.07
C GLU A 355 11.04 -29.92 10.37
N ASP A 356 10.50 -30.40 11.48
CA ASP A 356 10.72 -29.84 12.82
C ASP A 356 10.55 -28.29 12.86
N ASP A 357 9.45 -27.82 12.24
CA ASP A 357 9.10 -26.40 12.08
C ASP A 357 10.05 -25.55 11.21
N ALA A 358 10.92 -26.17 10.42
CA ALA A 358 11.78 -25.53 9.44
C ALA A 358 11.54 -26.04 8.02
N TRP A 359 11.79 -25.20 7.01
CA TRP A 359 11.81 -25.62 5.61
C TRP A 359 13.15 -26.29 5.26
N LYS A 360 13.08 -27.40 4.53
CA LYS A 360 14.22 -28.18 4.04
C LYS A 360 14.03 -28.56 2.57
N VAL A 361 15.11 -28.83 1.85
CA VAL A 361 15.06 -29.33 0.47
C VAL A 361 15.10 -30.85 0.47
N SER A 362 14.07 -31.48 -0.10
CA SER A 362 13.94 -32.92 -0.26
C SER A 362 14.46 -33.43 -1.61
N SER A 363 14.42 -32.58 -2.64
CA SER A 363 15.06 -32.82 -3.93
C SER A 363 15.25 -31.52 -4.69
N TYR A 364 16.25 -31.46 -5.56
CA TYR A 364 16.41 -30.35 -6.50
C TYR A 364 17.01 -30.84 -7.83
N SER A 365 16.67 -30.17 -8.93
CA SER A 365 17.20 -30.52 -10.26
C SER A 365 17.09 -29.36 -11.24
N LEU A 366 17.94 -29.34 -12.25
CA LEU A 366 17.76 -28.44 -13.39
C LEU A 366 16.81 -29.09 -14.39
N ASP A 367 15.82 -28.32 -14.85
CA ASP A 367 15.10 -28.68 -16.07
C ASP A 367 16.09 -28.72 -17.25
N LYS A 368 15.99 -29.80 -18.03
CA LYS A 368 16.83 -29.99 -19.23
C LYS A 368 16.24 -29.37 -20.47
#